data_AF-A0A3T1CZM5-F1
#
_entry.id   AF-A0A3T1CZM5-F1
#
_cell.length_a   1.000
_cell.length_b   1.000
_cell.length_c   1.000
_cell.angle_alpha   90.00
_cell.angle_beta   90.00
_cell.angle_gamma   90.00
#
_symmetry.space_group_name_H-M   'P 1'
#
loop_
_entity.id
_entity.type
_entity.pdbx_description
1 polymer ?
#
loop_
_entity_poly.entity_id
_entity_poly.type
_entity_poly.pdbx_seq_one_letter_code
_entity_poly.pdbx_strand_id
1 'polypeptide(L)'
;MRVIAAPDSFKGSASADELCASISRGVKRVYPDAIVSMHPLADGGEGTAELLVRSTFGTWREVTVSDPLGRPVQAAYGVLGDGKTAVIEMARASGLPLLKDEERNPLVASSRGTGELIRNALDMGFRSFIIGLGGSATNDGGMGLLRALGMEFYGADGERLAEGGGSLRELVQFDESGLDTRLTECSFRTAGDVTNPLVGPNGASAVFGPQKGADAIAVARLDEGLNKLADLIFAQKGLEVREMEGGGAAGGIAASLAVFLHSEIHPGIDLILQATGFEAALENADFVVTGEGRLDEQTLSGKTIAGVCRYARKYGVPVLGICGGKELTANELDELGLTAAFSAVQGPCSLQEAIPRTTEWVEETTLQLFRLVRATGFTSRH
;
A
#
# COMPACT_ATOMS: atom_id res chain seq x y z
N MET A 1 -21.60 1.68 -24.68
CA MET A 1 -20.31 2.22 -24.19
C MET A 1 -20.13 1.84 -22.73
N ARG A 2 -18.99 1.23 -22.41
CA ARG A 2 -18.57 0.80 -21.07
C ARG A 2 -17.25 1.47 -20.74
N VAL A 3 -17.21 2.24 -19.66
CA VAL A 3 -16.02 2.98 -19.22
C VAL A 3 -15.66 2.56 -17.81
N ILE A 4 -14.38 2.33 -17.57
CA ILE A 4 -13.87 2.15 -16.21
C ILE A 4 -13.28 3.47 -15.74
N ALA A 5 -13.76 4.01 -14.62
CA ALA A 5 -13.14 5.12 -13.92
C ALA A 5 -12.23 4.56 -12.82
N ALA A 6 -10.91 4.76 -12.95
CA ALA A 6 -9.94 4.27 -11.98
C ALA A 6 -8.83 5.30 -11.68
N PRO A 7 -9.16 6.47 -11.08
CA PRO A 7 -8.17 7.45 -10.66
C PRO A 7 -7.61 7.14 -9.26
N ASP A 8 -6.39 7.59 -9.00
CA ASP A 8 -5.88 7.87 -7.65
C ASP A 8 -6.43 9.22 -7.16
N SER A 9 -6.32 9.46 -5.86
CA SER A 9 -6.55 10.75 -5.24
C SER A 9 -5.66 11.85 -5.84
N PHE A 10 -6.21 13.04 -5.96
CA PHE A 10 -5.40 14.24 -6.20
C PHE A 10 -5.05 14.77 -4.81
N LYS A 11 -3.89 14.36 -4.29
CA LYS A 11 -3.46 14.63 -2.89
C LYS A 11 -3.68 16.10 -2.52
N GLY A 12 -4.42 16.32 -1.43
CA GLY A 12 -4.77 17.66 -0.93
C GLY A 12 -5.91 18.37 -1.70
N SER A 13 -6.56 17.69 -2.66
CA SER A 13 -7.59 18.28 -3.51
C SER A 13 -8.89 17.48 -3.57
N ALA A 14 -8.85 16.27 -4.12
CA ALA A 14 -10.04 15.43 -4.31
C ALA A 14 -9.69 13.96 -4.05
N SER A 15 -10.62 13.26 -3.39
CA SER A 15 -10.53 11.82 -3.19
C SER A 15 -10.72 11.05 -4.50
N ALA A 16 -10.23 9.81 -4.53
CA ALA A 16 -10.41 8.92 -5.68
C ALA A 16 -11.90 8.69 -6.03
N ASP A 17 -12.80 8.66 -5.04
CA ASP A 17 -14.25 8.51 -5.27
C ASP A 17 -14.88 9.73 -5.91
N GLU A 18 -14.50 10.93 -5.46
CA GLU A 18 -14.98 12.18 -6.04
C GLU A 18 -14.55 12.29 -7.50
N LEU A 19 -13.33 11.84 -7.81
CA LEU A 19 -12.80 11.77 -9.16
C LEU A 19 -13.53 10.71 -10.01
N CYS A 20 -13.75 9.50 -9.48
CA CYS A 20 -14.60 8.47 -10.10
C CYS A 20 -15.99 9.02 -10.46
N ALA A 21 -16.64 9.70 -9.52
CA ALA A 21 -17.96 10.29 -9.72
C ALA A 21 -17.93 11.39 -10.78
N SER A 22 -16.88 12.21 -10.80
CA SER A 22 -16.71 13.29 -11.78
C SER A 22 -16.48 12.76 -13.19
N ILE A 23 -15.64 11.74 -13.35
CA ILE A 23 -15.47 11.00 -14.61
C ILE A 23 -16.82 10.42 -15.06
N SER A 24 -17.54 9.74 -14.17
CA SER A 24 -18.85 9.14 -14.47
C SER A 24 -19.87 10.16 -14.97
N ARG A 25 -19.97 11.33 -14.31
CA ARG A 25 -20.84 12.43 -14.76
C ARG A 25 -20.42 12.97 -16.13
N GLY A 26 -19.12 13.17 -16.36
CA GLY A 26 -18.59 13.67 -17.63
C GLY A 26 -18.90 12.74 -18.80
N VAL A 27 -18.70 11.43 -18.63
CA VAL A 27 -19.05 10.40 -19.63
C VAL A 27 -20.55 10.45 -19.93
N LYS A 28 -21.39 10.43 -18.88
CA LYS A 28 -22.86 10.36 -19.02
C LYS A 28 -23.49 11.61 -19.63
N ARG A 29 -22.84 12.77 -19.54
CA ARG A 29 -23.26 13.98 -20.26
C ARG A 29 -23.14 13.84 -21.80
N VAL A 30 -22.31 12.93 -22.31
CA VAL A 30 -22.18 12.63 -23.75
C VAL A 30 -22.98 11.39 -24.14
N TYR A 31 -22.90 10.36 -23.31
CA TYR A 31 -23.50 9.06 -23.50
C TYR A 31 -24.38 8.71 -22.29
N PRO A 32 -25.65 9.13 -22.25
CA PRO A 32 -26.53 8.95 -21.09
C PRO A 32 -26.68 7.48 -20.66
N ASP A 33 -26.65 6.56 -21.63
CA ASP A 33 -26.78 5.11 -21.40
C ASP A 33 -25.43 4.41 -21.15
N ALA A 34 -24.34 5.16 -21.00
CA ALA A 34 -23.04 4.57 -20.72
C ALA A 34 -23.02 3.91 -19.33
N ILE A 35 -22.40 2.72 -19.28
CA ILE A 35 -22.13 2.02 -18.04
C ILE A 35 -20.74 2.44 -17.57
N VAL A 36 -20.66 3.04 -16.39
CA VAL A 36 -19.38 3.45 -15.79
C VAL A 36 -19.14 2.65 -14.52
N SER A 37 -18.11 1.79 -14.51
CA SER A 37 -17.66 1.13 -13.28
C SER A 37 -16.62 2.01 -12.59
N MET A 38 -16.70 2.11 -11.26
CA MET A 38 -15.86 2.99 -10.45
C MET A 38 -14.92 2.13 -9.61
N HIS A 39 -13.61 2.33 -9.81
CA HIS A 39 -12.53 1.59 -9.16
C HIS A 39 -11.54 2.61 -8.58
N PRO A 40 -11.90 3.33 -7.50
CA PRO A 40 -10.99 4.27 -6.88
C PRO A 40 -9.69 3.56 -6.46
N LEU A 41 -8.54 4.20 -6.70
CA LEU A 41 -7.21 3.63 -6.49
C LEU A 41 -6.50 4.26 -5.29
N ALA A 42 -5.46 3.56 -4.83
CA ALA A 42 -4.43 4.05 -3.92
C ALA A 42 -3.11 3.34 -4.25
N ASP A 43 -2.01 3.85 -3.73
CA ASP A 43 -0.67 3.36 -4.02
C ASP A 43 -0.31 2.08 -3.23
N GLY A 44 -0.82 1.91 -2.01
CA GLY A 44 -0.44 0.83 -1.10
C GLY A 44 -0.03 1.30 0.30
N GLY A 45 0.10 2.63 0.46
CA GLY A 45 0.39 3.28 1.72
C GLY A 45 -0.83 3.45 2.64
N GLU A 46 -0.81 4.54 3.40
CA GLU A 46 -1.88 4.93 4.32
C GLU A 46 -3.21 5.13 3.58
N GLY A 47 -4.30 4.56 4.11
CA GLY A 47 -5.64 4.65 3.52
C GLY A 47 -5.99 3.50 2.57
N THR A 48 -5.05 2.60 2.28
CA THR A 48 -5.28 1.41 1.45
C THR A 48 -6.34 0.47 2.04
N ALA A 49 -6.34 0.23 3.35
CA ALA A 49 -7.37 -0.60 4.00
C ALA A 49 -8.74 0.07 3.98
N GLU A 50 -8.82 1.39 4.19
CA GLU A 50 -10.06 2.14 4.08
C GLU A 50 -10.65 2.01 2.68
N LEU A 51 -9.82 2.16 1.66
CA LEU A 51 -10.21 2.00 0.28
C LEU A 51 -10.67 0.58 -0.02
N LEU A 52 -9.91 -0.45 0.39
CA LEU A 52 -10.24 -1.85 0.16
C LEU A 52 -11.55 -2.27 0.85
N VAL A 53 -11.71 -1.92 2.12
CA VAL A 53 -12.93 -2.22 2.89
C VAL A 53 -14.12 -1.54 2.24
N ARG A 54 -14.04 -0.25 1.96
CA ARG A 54 -15.16 0.50 1.38
C ARG A 54 -15.50 0.04 -0.03
N SER A 55 -14.51 -0.15 -0.90
CA SER A 55 -14.72 -0.59 -2.30
C SER A 55 -15.31 -1.99 -2.41
N THR A 56 -15.15 -2.81 -1.36
CA THR A 56 -15.76 -4.14 -1.30
C THR A 56 -17.03 -4.18 -0.45
N PHE A 57 -17.50 -3.04 0.10
CA PHE A 57 -18.62 -3.00 1.06
C PHE A 57 -18.37 -3.86 2.31
N GLY A 58 -17.12 -3.90 2.75
CA GLY A 58 -16.65 -4.57 3.94
C GLY A 58 -17.03 -3.86 5.24
N THR A 59 -16.45 -4.34 6.35
CA THR A 59 -16.69 -3.81 7.70
C THR A 59 -15.39 -3.64 8.48
N TRP A 60 -15.41 -2.80 9.51
CA TRP A 60 -14.28 -2.61 10.42
C TRP A 60 -14.47 -3.36 11.73
N ARG A 61 -13.37 -3.84 12.32
CA ARG A 61 -13.32 -4.50 13.62
C ARG A 61 -12.36 -3.76 14.53
N GLU A 62 -12.88 -3.21 15.63
CA GLU A 62 -12.10 -2.50 16.64
C GLU A 62 -11.49 -3.46 17.66
N VAL A 63 -10.23 -3.24 18.01
CA VAL A 63 -9.47 -4.04 18.99
C VAL A 63 -8.52 -3.13 19.76
N THR A 64 -8.44 -3.31 21.07
CA THR A 64 -7.38 -2.68 21.87
C THR A 64 -6.09 -3.49 21.74
N VAL A 65 -5.03 -2.85 21.27
CA VAL A 65 -3.70 -3.46 21.06
C VAL A 65 -2.61 -2.57 21.65
N SER A 66 -1.37 -3.04 21.60
CA SER A 66 -0.18 -2.29 22.01
C SER A 66 0.22 -1.29 20.92
N ASP A 67 0.43 -0.04 21.29
CA ASP A 67 1.05 0.96 20.43
C ASP A 67 2.57 0.71 20.27
N PRO A 68 3.32 1.52 19.48
CA PRO A 68 4.75 1.29 19.31
C PRO A 68 5.56 1.30 20.62
N LEU A 69 5.08 1.96 21.68
CA LEU A 69 5.76 2.04 22.97
C LEU A 69 5.17 1.08 24.02
N GLY A 70 4.28 0.17 23.61
CA GLY A 70 3.66 -0.84 24.48
C GLY A 70 2.47 -0.33 25.29
N ARG A 71 1.96 0.88 25.02
CA ARG A 71 0.77 1.46 25.67
C ARG A 71 -0.49 0.91 25.00
N PRO A 72 -1.61 0.75 25.70
CA PRO A 72 -2.86 0.34 25.05
C PRO A 72 -3.38 1.45 24.12
N VAL A 73 -3.75 1.09 22.90
CA VAL A 73 -4.38 1.95 21.90
C VAL A 73 -5.58 1.25 21.26
N GLN A 74 -6.61 2.02 20.93
CA GLN A 74 -7.73 1.54 20.12
C GLN A 74 -7.31 1.51 18.66
N ALA A 75 -7.16 0.32 18.09
CA ALA A 75 -6.88 0.10 16.68
C ALA A 75 -8.07 -0.60 16.01
N ALA A 76 -7.97 -0.80 14.69
CA ALA A 76 -8.94 -1.57 13.94
C ALA A 76 -8.30 -2.25 12.72
N TYR A 77 -8.89 -3.36 12.31
CA TYR A 77 -8.62 -3.99 11.01
C TYR A 77 -9.91 -4.10 10.19
N GLY A 78 -9.74 -4.09 8.87
CA GLY A 78 -10.82 -4.23 7.91
C GLY A 78 -11.17 -5.68 7.63
N VAL A 79 -12.41 -5.93 7.23
CA VAL A 79 -12.88 -7.19 6.68
C VAL A 79 -13.48 -6.87 5.33
N LEU A 80 -12.99 -7.48 4.26
CA LEU A 80 -13.53 -7.25 2.91
C LEU A 80 -14.96 -7.78 2.78
N GLY A 81 -15.67 -7.34 1.74
CA GLY A 81 -17.04 -7.79 1.44
C GLY A 81 -17.19 -9.29 1.17
N ASP A 82 -16.09 -10.01 0.93
CA ASP A 82 -16.10 -11.46 0.85
C ASP A 82 -16.35 -12.15 2.21
N GLY A 83 -16.25 -11.39 3.31
CA GLY A 83 -16.39 -11.86 4.69
C GLY A 83 -15.27 -12.80 5.15
N LYS A 84 -14.19 -12.93 4.38
CA LYS A 84 -13.12 -13.93 4.58
C LYS A 84 -11.72 -13.32 4.65
N THR A 85 -11.52 -12.14 4.06
CA THR A 85 -10.23 -11.49 4.00
C THR A 85 -10.13 -10.36 5.02
N ALA A 86 -9.19 -10.47 5.96
CA ALA A 86 -8.83 -9.42 6.89
C ALA A 86 -7.77 -8.49 6.27
N VAL A 87 -7.95 -7.18 6.41
CA VAL A 87 -7.01 -6.15 5.95
C VAL A 87 -6.46 -5.40 7.15
N ILE A 88 -5.16 -5.51 7.37
CA ILE A 88 -4.46 -4.94 8.52
C ILE A 88 -3.53 -3.84 8.00
N GLU A 89 -3.81 -2.59 8.37
CA GLU A 89 -2.86 -1.49 8.22
C GLU A 89 -2.00 -1.40 9.47
N MET A 90 -0.71 -1.71 9.33
CA MET A 90 0.18 -1.75 10.49
C MET A 90 0.29 -0.39 11.19
N ALA A 91 0.14 0.73 10.45
CA ALA A 91 0.16 2.07 11.01
C ALA A 91 -0.89 2.32 12.11
N ARG A 92 -2.00 1.57 12.09
CA ARG A 92 -3.07 1.69 13.08
C ARG A 92 -2.72 1.14 14.46
N ALA A 93 -1.68 0.29 14.54
CA ALA A 93 -1.20 -0.29 15.79
C ALA A 93 0.28 0.03 16.07
N SER A 94 1.09 0.17 15.02
CA SER A 94 2.55 0.28 15.10
C SER A 94 3.09 1.43 14.24
N GLY A 95 2.26 2.45 13.99
CA GLY A 95 2.57 3.57 13.09
C GLY A 95 3.07 4.85 13.75
N LEU A 96 3.71 5.70 12.94
CA LEU A 96 4.15 7.05 13.30
C LEU A 96 3.02 7.97 13.79
N PRO A 97 1.78 7.93 13.23
CA PRO A 97 0.69 8.78 13.71
C PRO A 97 0.29 8.57 15.18
N LEU A 98 0.72 7.45 15.79
CA LEU A 98 0.46 7.14 17.20
C LEU A 98 1.47 7.78 18.16
N LEU A 99 2.53 8.40 17.64
CA LEU A 99 3.63 8.96 18.43
C LEU A 99 3.73 10.47 18.21
N LYS A 100 4.03 11.19 19.29
CA LYS A 100 4.53 12.57 19.17
C LYS A 100 5.94 12.57 18.59
N ASP A 101 6.37 13.70 18.02
CA ASP A 101 7.69 13.82 17.41
C ASP A 101 8.82 13.47 18.40
N GLU A 102 8.70 13.90 19.65
CA GLU A 102 9.65 13.61 20.73
C GLU A 102 9.61 12.15 21.25
N GLU A 103 8.56 11.40 20.94
CA GLU A 103 8.39 9.99 21.32
C GLU A 103 9.00 9.03 20.30
N ARG A 104 9.38 9.53 19.12
CA ARG A 104 9.90 8.72 18.01
C ARG A 104 11.28 8.17 18.35
N ASN A 105 11.31 6.87 18.66
CA ASN A 105 12.55 6.16 18.94
C ASN A 105 12.47 4.71 18.41
N PRO A 106 13.06 4.42 17.23
CA PRO A 106 12.95 3.12 16.59
C PRO A 106 13.79 2.03 17.29
N LEU A 107 14.66 2.41 18.24
CA LEU A 107 15.39 1.45 19.07
C LEU A 107 14.48 0.73 20.06
N VAL A 108 13.38 1.37 20.49
CA VAL A 108 12.43 0.81 21.47
C VAL A 108 11.04 0.55 20.86
N ALA A 109 10.71 1.19 19.74
CA ALA A 109 9.42 1.03 19.09
C ALA A 109 9.21 -0.41 18.58
N SER A 110 8.09 -1.03 18.98
CA SER A 110 7.75 -2.43 18.72
C SER A 110 6.57 -2.59 17.75
N SER A 111 6.64 -3.62 16.91
CA SER A 111 5.56 -4.03 15.99
C SER A 111 4.50 -4.94 16.63
N ARG A 112 4.57 -5.16 17.95
CA ARG A 112 3.70 -6.07 18.70
C ARG A 112 2.21 -5.88 18.45
N GLY A 113 1.73 -4.63 18.43
CA GLY A 113 0.32 -4.35 18.17
C GLY A 113 -0.18 -4.87 16.83
N THR A 114 0.67 -4.87 15.80
CA THR A 114 0.32 -5.45 14.50
C THR A 114 0.12 -6.97 14.60
N GLY A 115 0.97 -7.67 15.36
CA GLY A 115 0.77 -9.09 15.62
C GLY A 115 -0.47 -9.38 16.47
N GLU A 116 -0.82 -8.49 17.40
CA GLU A 116 -2.05 -8.59 18.18
C GLU A 116 -3.31 -8.41 17.31
N LEU A 117 -3.27 -7.55 16.28
CA LEU A 117 -4.34 -7.46 15.28
C LEU A 117 -4.47 -8.76 14.47
N ILE A 118 -3.35 -9.34 14.02
CA ILE A 118 -3.36 -10.62 13.30
C ILE A 118 -3.94 -11.72 14.20
N ARG A 119 -3.47 -11.83 15.45
CA ARG A 119 -3.98 -12.81 16.42
C ARG A 119 -5.49 -12.66 16.65
N ASN A 120 -5.98 -11.44 16.84
CA ASN A 120 -7.41 -11.21 17.00
C ASN A 120 -8.20 -11.65 15.76
N ALA A 121 -7.72 -11.35 14.55
CA ALA A 121 -8.35 -11.80 13.32
C ALA A 121 -8.33 -13.33 13.18
N LEU A 122 -7.25 -14.02 13.60
CA LEU A 122 -7.22 -15.49 13.67
C LEU A 122 -8.27 -16.04 14.63
N ASP A 123 -8.48 -15.39 15.78
CA ASP A 123 -9.50 -15.75 16.77
C ASP A 123 -10.93 -15.61 16.20
N MET A 124 -11.12 -14.67 15.28
CA MET A 124 -12.38 -14.49 14.54
C MET A 124 -12.53 -15.45 13.35
N GLY A 125 -11.56 -16.35 13.12
CA GLY A 125 -11.62 -17.37 12.08
C GLY A 125 -11.11 -16.91 10.71
N PHE A 126 -10.51 -15.73 10.59
CA PHE A 126 -9.91 -15.29 9.33
C PHE A 126 -8.67 -16.13 8.98
N ARG A 127 -8.49 -16.38 7.68
CA ARG A 127 -7.36 -17.11 7.10
C ARG A 127 -6.72 -16.41 5.89
N SER A 128 -7.40 -15.42 5.31
CA SER A 128 -6.85 -14.59 4.23
C SER A 128 -6.51 -13.22 4.79
N PHE A 129 -5.27 -12.78 4.58
CA PHE A 129 -4.74 -11.53 5.14
C PHE A 129 -4.13 -10.66 4.05
N ILE A 130 -4.43 -9.37 4.10
CA ILE A 130 -3.71 -8.31 3.41
C ILE A 130 -3.09 -7.41 4.49
N ILE A 131 -1.78 -7.20 4.44
CA ILE A 131 -1.04 -6.38 5.41
C ILE A 131 -0.46 -5.15 4.70
N GLY A 132 -0.96 -3.97 5.05
CA GLY A 132 -0.40 -2.68 4.63
C GLY A 132 0.76 -2.26 5.53
N LEU A 133 1.93 -2.02 4.93
CA LEU A 133 3.18 -1.72 5.64
C LEU A 133 3.56 -0.22 5.67
N GLY A 134 2.74 0.64 5.07
CA GLY A 134 2.97 2.09 5.11
C GLY A 134 2.95 2.67 6.53
N GLY A 135 3.69 3.76 6.77
CA GLY A 135 3.56 4.58 7.98
C GLY A 135 4.14 4.01 9.28
N SER A 136 4.99 2.97 9.23
CA SER A 136 5.56 2.32 10.42
C SER A 136 6.40 3.25 11.31
N ALA A 137 6.27 3.13 12.64
CA ALA A 137 7.17 3.74 13.62
C ALA A 137 8.38 2.85 14.00
N THR A 138 8.35 1.59 13.59
CA THR A 138 9.22 0.53 14.12
C THR A 138 10.41 0.24 13.21
N ASN A 139 11.48 -0.31 13.79
CA ASN A 139 12.62 -0.85 13.04
C ASN A 139 13.14 -2.14 13.69
N ASP A 140 12.20 -2.98 14.12
CA ASP A 140 12.41 -4.17 14.92
C ASP A 140 12.43 -5.47 14.11
N GLY A 141 12.49 -5.38 12.79
CA GLY A 141 12.49 -6.55 11.91
C GLY A 141 11.26 -7.45 12.07
N GLY A 142 10.14 -6.95 12.61
CA GLY A 142 8.97 -7.76 12.90
C GLY A 142 9.07 -8.65 14.15
N MET A 143 10.09 -8.45 14.99
CA MET A 143 10.25 -9.19 16.24
C MET A 143 9.02 -9.07 17.14
N GLY A 144 8.51 -7.85 17.37
CA GLY A 144 7.32 -7.62 18.18
C GLY A 144 6.08 -8.32 17.61
N LEU A 145 5.88 -8.20 16.29
CA LEU A 145 4.78 -8.84 15.55
C LEU A 145 4.83 -10.37 15.71
N LEU A 146 5.97 -11.00 15.43
CA LEU A 146 6.13 -12.44 15.50
C LEU A 146 6.02 -12.96 16.94
N ARG A 147 6.48 -12.17 17.93
CA ARG A 147 6.27 -12.47 19.35
C ARG A 147 4.80 -12.47 19.74
N ALA A 148 4.03 -11.49 19.26
CA ALA A 148 2.59 -11.49 19.39
C ALA A 148 1.91 -12.64 18.62
N LEU A 149 2.63 -13.39 17.80
CA LEU A 149 2.16 -14.62 17.15
C LEU A 149 2.72 -15.90 17.78
N GLY A 150 3.52 -15.78 18.85
CA GLY A 150 4.01 -16.91 19.65
C GLY A 150 5.49 -17.29 19.44
N MET A 151 6.21 -16.56 18.59
CA MET A 151 7.65 -16.72 18.43
C MET A 151 8.42 -16.10 19.60
N GLU A 152 9.56 -16.67 19.98
CA GLU A 152 10.42 -16.10 21.01
C GLU A 152 11.82 -15.78 20.47
N PHE A 153 12.45 -14.75 21.03
CA PHE A 153 13.74 -14.23 20.60
C PHE A 153 14.65 -14.07 21.82
N TYR A 154 15.84 -14.64 21.75
CA TYR A 154 16.76 -14.78 22.86
C TYR A 154 18.12 -14.16 22.55
N GLY A 155 18.70 -13.54 23.57
CA GLY A 155 20.09 -13.09 23.56
C GLY A 155 21.05 -14.14 24.12
N ALA A 156 22.21 -13.67 24.56
CA ALA A 156 23.15 -14.51 25.31
C ALA A 156 22.49 -15.05 26.60
N ASP A 157 23.00 -16.18 27.08
CA ASP A 157 22.58 -16.81 28.34
C ASP A 157 21.09 -17.24 28.41
N GLY A 158 20.38 -17.25 27.27
CA GLY A 158 18.98 -17.66 27.19
C GLY A 158 17.97 -16.60 27.62
N GLU A 159 18.42 -15.36 27.84
CA GLU A 159 17.54 -14.26 28.24
C GLU A 159 16.67 -13.79 27.07
N ARG A 160 15.40 -13.49 27.34
CA ARG A 160 14.47 -12.95 26.33
C ARG A 160 14.88 -11.53 25.95
N LEU A 161 14.93 -11.25 24.65
CA LEU A 161 15.21 -9.90 24.17
C LEU A 161 14.10 -8.93 24.56
N ALA A 162 14.49 -7.72 24.98
CA ALA A 162 13.57 -6.60 25.12
C ALA A 162 12.90 -6.25 23.78
N GLU A 163 11.75 -5.59 23.84
CA GLU A 163 11.05 -5.05 22.66
C GLU A 163 11.89 -3.98 21.92
N GLY A 164 11.59 -3.78 20.64
CA GLY A 164 12.20 -2.75 19.78
C GLY A 164 13.44 -3.20 19.01
N GLY A 165 13.83 -2.43 17.99
CA GLY A 165 14.94 -2.80 17.10
C GLY A 165 16.32 -2.73 17.72
N GLY A 166 16.49 -1.98 18.82
CA GLY A 166 17.77 -1.81 19.47
C GLY A 166 18.31 -3.07 20.16
N SER A 167 17.42 -4.02 20.51
CA SER A 167 17.78 -5.29 21.14
C SER A 167 18.22 -6.36 20.13
N LEU A 168 17.88 -6.21 18.84
CA LEU A 168 18.26 -7.19 17.80
C LEU A 168 19.77 -7.39 17.67
N ARG A 169 20.58 -6.40 18.05
CA ARG A 169 22.04 -6.55 18.09
C ARG A 169 22.49 -7.63 19.08
N GLU A 170 21.65 -7.99 20.05
CA GLU A 170 21.95 -8.99 21.08
C GLU A 170 21.35 -10.36 20.72
N LEU A 171 20.65 -10.47 19.58
CA LEU A 171 20.00 -11.69 19.13
C LEU A 171 21.02 -12.81 18.87
N VAL A 172 20.78 -13.95 19.51
CA VAL A 172 21.57 -15.19 19.37
C VAL A 172 20.72 -16.32 18.80
N GLN A 173 19.43 -16.36 19.15
CA GLN A 173 18.53 -17.42 18.72
C GLN A 173 17.09 -16.92 18.66
N PHE A 174 16.30 -17.46 17.73
CA PHE A 174 14.85 -17.42 17.80
C PHE A 174 14.26 -18.83 17.91
N ASP A 175 13.06 -18.93 18.46
CA ASP A 175 12.29 -20.17 18.62
C ASP A 175 10.89 -19.98 18.05
N GLU A 176 10.55 -20.80 17.06
CA GLU A 176 9.27 -20.78 16.34
C GLU A 176 8.29 -21.86 16.82
N SER A 177 8.68 -22.70 17.79
CA SER A 177 7.84 -23.79 18.29
C SER A 177 6.53 -23.32 18.92
N GLY A 178 6.50 -22.07 19.40
CA GLY A 178 5.31 -21.42 19.95
C GLY A 178 4.44 -20.68 18.94
N LEU A 179 4.84 -20.60 17.66
CA LEU A 179 4.04 -19.93 16.64
C LEU A 179 2.62 -20.51 16.56
N ASP A 180 1.64 -19.62 16.42
CA ASP A 180 0.24 -19.98 16.32
C ASP A 180 0.02 -20.95 15.14
N THR A 181 -0.35 -22.19 15.46
CA THR A 181 -0.53 -23.26 14.46
C THR A 181 -1.54 -22.92 13.37
N ARG A 182 -2.47 -21.97 13.60
CA ARG A 182 -3.44 -21.53 12.58
C ARG A 182 -2.76 -20.81 11.41
N LEU A 183 -1.55 -20.27 11.60
CA LEU A 183 -0.81 -19.55 10.57
C LEU A 183 -0.51 -20.43 9.35
N THR A 184 -0.38 -21.75 9.52
CA THR A 184 -0.14 -22.69 8.39
C THR A 184 -1.35 -22.85 7.48
N GLU A 185 -2.54 -22.46 7.95
CA GLU A 185 -3.78 -22.46 7.17
C GLU A 185 -4.03 -21.11 6.47
N CYS A 186 -3.14 -20.13 6.68
CA CYS A 186 -3.36 -18.77 6.26
C CYS A 186 -2.62 -18.41 4.96
N SER A 187 -3.19 -17.47 4.21
CA SER A 187 -2.54 -16.81 3.09
C SER A 187 -2.29 -15.35 3.44
N PHE A 188 -1.03 -14.92 3.36
CA PHE A 188 -0.62 -13.54 3.64
C PHE A 188 -0.17 -12.84 2.36
N ARG A 189 -0.72 -11.65 2.13
CA ARG A 189 -0.25 -10.72 1.09
C ARG A 189 0.14 -9.42 1.76
N THR A 190 1.29 -8.90 1.39
CA THR A 190 1.82 -7.65 1.92
C THR A 190 1.73 -6.58 0.83
N ALA A 191 1.18 -5.42 1.14
CA ALA A 191 1.20 -4.25 0.26
C ALA A 191 2.51 -3.48 0.47
N GLY A 192 3.35 -3.40 -0.56
CA GLY A 192 4.65 -2.74 -0.48
C GLY A 192 5.11 -2.14 -1.81
N ASP A 193 5.36 -0.83 -1.82
CA ASP A 193 5.75 -0.11 -3.03
C ASP A 193 7.24 0.21 -3.11
N VAL A 194 7.97 -0.04 -2.02
CA VAL A 194 9.42 0.17 -1.96
C VAL A 194 10.17 -1.10 -2.34
N THR A 195 11.32 -0.93 -2.99
CA THR A 195 12.22 -2.03 -3.37
C THR A 195 13.42 -2.16 -2.45
N ASN A 196 13.51 -1.28 -1.44
CA ASN A 196 14.62 -1.21 -0.50
C ASN A 196 14.92 -2.57 0.16
N PRO A 197 16.19 -3.04 0.13
CA PRO A 197 16.61 -4.27 0.80
C PRO A 197 16.46 -4.17 2.32
N LEU A 198 16.69 -5.29 3.02
CA LEU A 198 16.60 -5.32 4.49
C LEU A 198 17.67 -4.43 5.15
N VAL A 199 18.91 -4.50 4.65
CA VAL A 199 20.10 -3.90 5.27
C VAL A 199 20.95 -3.08 4.29
N GLY A 200 21.92 -2.34 4.81
CA GLY A 200 22.92 -1.62 4.03
C GLY A 200 22.53 -0.18 3.69
N PRO A 201 23.25 0.50 2.78
CA PRO A 201 23.08 1.93 2.53
C PRO A 201 21.70 2.31 1.98
N ASN A 202 21.05 1.36 1.28
CA ASN A 202 19.67 1.51 0.79
C ASN A 202 18.66 0.71 1.63
N GLY A 203 19.09 0.19 2.78
CA GLY A 203 18.31 -0.70 3.64
C GLY A 203 17.29 0.02 4.51
N ALA A 204 16.55 -0.77 5.31
CA ALA A 204 15.46 -0.28 6.14
C ALA A 204 15.89 0.85 7.09
N SER A 205 16.97 0.61 7.84
CA SER A 205 17.49 1.53 8.85
C SER A 205 18.04 2.81 8.23
N ALA A 206 18.82 2.69 7.15
CA ALA A 206 19.47 3.84 6.52
C ALA A 206 18.48 4.79 5.85
N VAL A 207 17.48 4.24 5.14
CA VAL A 207 16.54 5.04 4.34
C VAL A 207 15.36 5.52 5.18
N PHE A 208 14.79 4.66 6.02
CA PHE A 208 13.54 4.97 6.75
C PHE A 208 13.74 5.20 8.24
N GLY A 209 14.92 4.90 8.81
CA GLY A 209 15.22 5.17 10.22
C GLY A 209 15.15 6.67 10.59
N PRO A 210 15.70 7.60 9.80
CA PRO A 210 15.74 9.03 10.16
C PRO A 210 14.36 9.65 10.41
N GLN A 211 13.37 9.37 9.54
CA GLN A 211 11.99 9.86 9.72
C GLN A 211 11.31 9.26 10.97
N LYS A 212 11.80 8.11 11.46
CA LYS A 212 11.34 7.44 12.69
C LYS A 212 12.09 7.92 13.93
N GLY A 213 12.98 8.90 13.83
CA GLY A 213 13.75 9.45 14.95
C GLY A 213 15.14 8.82 15.17
N ALA A 214 15.65 8.02 14.23
CA ALA A 214 17.01 7.48 14.32
C ALA A 214 18.05 8.54 13.91
N ASP A 215 19.00 8.85 14.80
CA ASP A 215 20.24 9.51 14.40
C ASP A 215 21.22 8.52 13.73
N ALA A 216 22.38 9.00 13.26
CA ALA A 216 23.36 8.16 12.58
C ALA A 216 23.86 6.96 13.43
N ILE A 217 23.93 7.13 14.75
CA ILE A 217 24.36 6.07 15.68
C ILE A 217 23.26 5.02 15.81
N ALA A 218 22.02 5.44 15.97
CA ALA A 218 20.85 4.58 16.01
C ALA A 218 20.68 3.83 14.68
N VAL A 219 20.85 4.48 13.54
CA VAL A 219 20.82 3.86 12.21
C VAL A 219 21.84 2.72 12.12
N ALA A 220 23.10 2.97 12.48
CA ALA A 220 24.14 1.93 12.44
C ALA A 220 23.81 0.75 13.36
N ARG A 221 23.32 1.03 14.57
CA ARG A 221 22.92 -0.01 15.53
C ARG A 221 21.74 -0.84 15.03
N LEU A 222 20.75 -0.21 14.41
CA LEU A 222 19.58 -0.90 13.85
C LEU A 222 19.97 -1.75 12.64
N ASP A 223 20.83 -1.25 11.76
CA ASP A 223 21.34 -2.00 10.60
C ASP A 223 22.17 -3.22 11.03
N GLU A 224 22.99 -3.09 12.10
CA GLU A 224 23.68 -4.23 12.71
C GLU A 224 22.68 -5.27 13.26
N GLY A 225 21.64 -4.82 13.96
CA GLY A 225 20.59 -5.70 14.48
C GLY A 225 19.84 -6.46 13.38
N LEU A 226 19.46 -5.78 12.30
CA LEU A 226 18.82 -6.42 11.14
C LEU A 226 19.76 -7.39 10.41
N ASN A 227 21.07 -7.08 10.34
CA ASN A 227 22.06 -8.02 9.82
C ASN A 227 22.14 -9.30 10.67
N LYS A 228 22.12 -9.20 12.00
CA LYS A 228 22.09 -10.39 12.87
C LYS A 228 20.82 -11.22 12.71
N LEU A 229 19.67 -10.56 12.56
CA LEU A 229 18.43 -11.25 12.23
C LEU A 229 18.56 -12.01 10.90
N ALA A 230 19.12 -11.39 9.87
CA ALA A 230 19.35 -12.02 8.58
C ALA A 230 20.34 -13.21 8.67
N ASP A 231 21.43 -13.07 9.44
CA ASP A 231 22.37 -14.17 9.70
C ASP A 231 21.68 -15.39 10.29
N LEU A 232 20.81 -15.19 11.27
CA LEU A 232 20.11 -16.29 11.93
C LEU A 232 19.03 -16.91 11.05
N ILE A 233 18.32 -16.10 10.26
CA ILE A 233 17.38 -16.61 9.25
C ILE A 233 18.13 -17.51 8.25
N PHE A 234 19.29 -17.06 7.76
CA PHE A 234 20.10 -17.86 6.84
C PHE A 234 20.60 -19.14 7.51
N ALA A 235 21.14 -19.05 8.74
CA ALA A 235 21.69 -20.20 9.45
C ALA A 235 20.65 -21.27 9.80
N GLN A 236 19.42 -20.87 10.18
CA GLN A 236 18.38 -21.81 10.61
C GLN A 236 17.43 -22.26 9.49
N LYS A 237 17.20 -21.42 8.47
CA LYS A 237 16.24 -21.70 7.38
C LYS A 237 16.86 -21.80 5.99
N GLY A 238 18.13 -21.41 5.83
CA GLY A 238 18.82 -21.40 4.52
C GLY A 238 18.30 -20.31 3.56
N LEU A 239 17.60 -19.30 4.08
CA LEU A 239 17.01 -18.21 3.29
C LEU A 239 17.87 -16.95 3.41
N GLU A 240 18.32 -16.41 2.28
CA GLU A 240 18.98 -15.11 2.23
C GLU A 240 17.94 -14.00 2.06
N VAL A 241 17.94 -13.03 2.97
CA VAL A 241 16.92 -11.98 3.07
C VAL A 241 17.49 -10.58 2.99
N ARG A 242 18.82 -10.41 3.04
CA ARG A 242 19.46 -9.10 2.96
C ARG A 242 19.12 -8.39 1.68
N GLU A 243 19.18 -9.13 0.58
CA GLU A 243 18.95 -8.64 -0.78
C GLU A 243 17.51 -8.82 -1.26
N MET A 244 16.60 -9.26 -0.37
CA MET A 244 15.18 -9.40 -0.72
C MET A 244 14.64 -8.04 -1.13
N GLU A 245 14.18 -7.94 -2.38
CA GLU A 245 13.56 -6.72 -2.91
C GLU A 245 12.31 -6.37 -2.08
N GLY A 246 12.30 -5.16 -1.53
CA GLY A 246 11.23 -4.70 -0.63
C GLY A 246 11.29 -5.29 0.79
N GLY A 247 12.27 -6.14 1.10
CA GLY A 247 12.44 -6.75 2.43
C GLY A 247 12.63 -5.73 3.56
N GLY A 248 13.13 -4.53 3.24
CA GLY A 248 13.30 -3.44 4.20
C GLY A 248 12.02 -2.69 4.55
N ALA A 249 10.89 -2.96 3.88
CA ALA A 249 9.64 -2.27 4.16
C ALA A 249 9.20 -2.45 5.62
N ALA A 250 8.66 -1.36 6.18
CA ALA A 250 8.28 -1.23 7.58
C ALA A 250 9.37 -1.65 8.60
N GLY A 251 10.64 -1.33 8.32
CA GLY A 251 11.72 -1.61 9.29
C GLY A 251 12.12 -3.08 9.34
N GLY A 252 11.99 -3.79 8.21
CA GLY A 252 12.33 -5.21 8.08
C GLY A 252 11.17 -6.18 8.34
N ILE A 253 9.96 -5.67 8.61
CA ILE A 253 8.77 -6.50 8.82
C ILE A 253 8.44 -7.32 7.57
N ALA A 254 8.58 -6.75 6.37
CA ALA A 254 8.28 -7.46 5.13
C ALA A 254 9.13 -8.72 4.95
N ALA A 255 10.44 -8.65 5.21
CA ALA A 255 11.32 -9.81 5.14
C ALA A 255 10.87 -10.91 6.13
N SER A 256 10.52 -10.52 7.36
CA SER A 256 10.04 -11.47 8.38
C SER A 256 8.68 -12.09 8.03
N LEU A 257 7.74 -11.31 7.49
CA LEU A 257 6.45 -11.85 7.01
C LEU A 257 6.65 -12.84 5.86
N ALA A 258 7.59 -12.56 4.94
CA ALA A 258 7.92 -13.46 3.85
C ALA A 258 8.54 -14.78 4.35
N VAL A 259 9.44 -14.71 5.35
CA VAL A 259 10.13 -15.88 5.89
C VAL A 259 9.22 -16.75 6.75
N PHE A 260 8.50 -16.15 7.69
CA PHE A 260 7.81 -16.89 8.76
C PHE A 260 6.34 -17.12 8.48
N LEU A 261 5.70 -16.25 7.69
CA LEU A 261 4.28 -16.37 7.33
C LEU A 261 4.07 -16.65 5.84
N HIS A 262 5.15 -16.89 5.08
CA HIS A 262 5.10 -17.09 3.62
C HIS A 262 4.35 -15.98 2.89
N SER A 263 4.44 -14.75 3.40
CA SER A 263 3.79 -13.61 2.76
C SER A 263 4.46 -13.27 1.44
N GLU A 264 3.64 -13.03 0.42
CA GLU A 264 4.11 -12.45 -0.83
C GLU A 264 4.00 -10.92 -0.78
N ILE A 265 5.02 -10.21 -1.27
CA ILE A 265 4.99 -8.76 -1.42
C ILE A 265 4.35 -8.45 -2.77
N HIS A 266 3.22 -7.74 -2.73
CA HIS A 266 2.50 -7.28 -3.91
C HIS A 266 2.54 -5.75 -3.95
N PRO A 267 2.65 -5.14 -5.15
CA PRO A 267 2.36 -3.71 -5.31
C PRO A 267 0.99 -3.39 -4.75
N GLY A 268 0.84 -2.29 -4.02
CA GLY A 268 -0.45 -1.96 -3.38
C GLY A 268 -1.58 -1.81 -4.39
N ILE A 269 -1.26 -1.21 -5.54
CA ILE A 269 -2.17 -1.11 -6.68
C ILE A 269 -2.72 -2.47 -7.12
N ASP A 270 -1.91 -3.54 -7.15
CA ASP A 270 -2.36 -4.84 -7.64
C ASP A 270 -3.42 -5.44 -6.72
N LEU A 271 -3.24 -5.27 -5.41
CA LEU A 271 -4.20 -5.72 -4.41
C LEU A 271 -5.53 -4.97 -4.54
N ILE A 272 -5.49 -3.67 -4.84
CA ILE A 272 -6.69 -2.85 -5.04
C ILE A 272 -7.40 -3.24 -6.35
N LEU A 273 -6.68 -3.36 -7.46
CA LEU A 273 -7.29 -3.75 -8.74
C LEU A 273 -7.93 -5.15 -8.64
N GLN A 274 -7.30 -6.09 -7.95
CA GLN A 274 -7.87 -7.41 -7.68
C GLN A 274 -9.13 -7.31 -6.80
N ALA A 275 -9.06 -6.61 -5.67
CA ALA A 275 -10.17 -6.52 -4.72
C ALA A 275 -11.39 -5.80 -5.29
N THR A 276 -11.19 -4.81 -6.17
CA THR A 276 -12.28 -4.07 -6.81
C THR A 276 -12.88 -4.78 -8.03
N GLY A 277 -12.34 -5.94 -8.43
CA GLY A 277 -12.79 -6.63 -9.64
C GLY A 277 -12.47 -5.86 -10.93
N PHE A 278 -11.42 -5.04 -10.94
CA PHE A 278 -11.01 -4.21 -12.08
C PHE A 278 -10.74 -5.07 -13.32
N GLU A 279 -10.06 -6.20 -13.15
CA GLU A 279 -9.72 -7.08 -14.28
C GLU A 279 -10.97 -7.64 -14.97
N ALA A 280 -11.98 -8.08 -14.20
CA ALA A 280 -13.24 -8.54 -14.77
C ALA A 280 -14.00 -7.42 -15.51
N ALA A 281 -13.87 -6.16 -15.05
CA ALA A 281 -14.48 -5.03 -15.73
C ALA A 281 -13.84 -4.75 -17.11
N LEU A 282 -12.56 -5.10 -17.30
CA LEU A 282 -11.84 -4.86 -18.56
C LEU A 282 -12.33 -5.70 -19.73
N GLU A 283 -12.90 -6.90 -19.48
CA GLU A 283 -13.35 -7.81 -20.54
C GLU A 283 -14.30 -7.16 -21.54
N ASN A 284 -15.13 -6.22 -21.07
CA ASN A 284 -16.15 -5.55 -21.86
C ASN A 284 -15.93 -4.04 -21.93
N ALA A 285 -14.78 -3.52 -21.48
CA ALA A 285 -14.54 -2.08 -21.43
C ALA A 285 -14.12 -1.51 -22.78
N ASP A 286 -14.65 -0.33 -23.10
CA ASP A 286 -14.23 0.45 -24.27
C ASP A 286 -13.05 1.35 -23.94
N PHE A 287 -13.05 1.92 -22.73
CA PHE A 287 -12.03 2.86 -22.24
C PHE A 287 -11.80 2.67 -20.74
N VAL A 288 -10.57 2.91 -20.31
CA VAL A 288 -10.25 3.23 -18.91
C VAL A 288 -9.94 4.72 -18.82
N VAL A 289 -10.49 5.41 -17.83
CA VAL A 289 -10.12 6.78 -17.47
C VAL A 289 -9.46 6.74 -16.10
N THR A 290 -8.20 7.13 -16.02
CA THR A 290 -7.39 7.15 -14.79
C THR A 290 -6.81 8.55 -14.59
N GLY A 291 -6.08 8.74 -13.51
CA GLY A 291 -5.53 10.04 -13.17
C GLY A 291 -4.90 10.08 -11.80
N GLU A 292 -4.00 11.03 -11.62
CA GLU A 292 -3.45 11.42 -10.32
C GLU A 292 -3.12 12.92 -10.35
N GLY A 293 -2.77 13.50 -9.20
CA GLY A 293 -2.58 14.94 -9.06
C GLY A 293 -1.57 15.54 -10.05
N ARG A 294 -0.51 14.80 -10.37
CA ARG A 294 0.54 15.22 -11.30
C ARG A 294 1.09 14.03 -12.07
N LEU A 295 1.23 14.17 -13.39
CA LEU A 295 1.94 13.23 -14.24
C LEU A 295 3.35 13.76 -14.48
N ASP A 296 4.32 13.29 -13.70
CA ASP A 296 5.74 13.67 -13.77
C ASP A 296 6.68 12.44 -13.73
N GLU A 297 7.99 12.63 -13.64
CA GLU A 297 8.96 11.50 -13.59
C GLU A 297 8.68 10.53 -12.42
N GLN A 298 8.05 10.99 -11.33
CA GLN A 298 7.64 10.11 -10.24
C GLN A 298 6.48 9.21 -10.65
N THR A 299 5.60 9.64 -11.56
CA THR A 299 4.56 8.80 -12.16
C THR A 299 5.15 7.66 -12.99
N LEU A 300 6.24 7.89 -13.71
CA LEU A 300 6.91 6.83 -14.49
C LEU A 300 7.47 5.73 -13.59
N SER A 301 7.94 6.11 -12.41
CA SER A 301 8.32 5.16 -11.35
C SER A 301 7.16 4.74 -10.45
N GLY A 302 6.00 5.38 -10.61
CA GLY A 302 4.80 5.23 -9.80
C GLY A 302 4.00 4.00 -10.20
N LYS A 303 3.56 3.24 -9.20
CA LYS A 303 2.92 1.94 -9.44
C LYS A 303 1.44 2.06 -9.83
N THR A 304 0.74 3.14 -9.43
CA THR A 304 -0.72 3.26 -9.61
C THR A 304 -1.15 3.28 -11.08
N ILE A 305 -0.76 4.30 -11.85
CA ILE A 305 -1.15 4.41 -13.26
C ILE A 305 -0.49 3.31 -14.10
N ALA A 306 0.78 2.99 -13.83
CA ALA A 306 1.47 1.89 -14.50
C ALA A 306 0.74 0.54 -14.31
N GLY A 307 0.20 0.29 -13.11
CA GLY A 307 -0.62 -0.89 -12.82
C GLY A 307 -1.90 -0.93 -13.65
N VAL A 308 -2.65 0.18 -13.69
CA VAL A 308 -3.85 0.32 -14.53
C VAL A 308 -3.53 0.03 -15.99
N CYS A 309 -2.51 0.68 -16.54
CA CYS A 309 -2.08 0.50 -17.92
C CYS A 309 -1.65 -0.95 -18.20
N ARG A 310 -0.92 -1.58 -17.27
CA ARG A 310 -0.50 -2.98 -17.39
C ARG A 310 -1.69 -3.93 -17.50
N TYR A 311 -2.73 -3.77 -16.68
CA TYR A 311 -3.93 -4.59 -16.78
C TYR A 311 -4.70 -4.29 -18.06
N ALA A 312 -4.95 -3.02 -18.37
CA ALA A 312 -5.71 -2.63 -19.56
C ALA A 312 -5.06 -3.10 -20.87
N ARG A 313 -3.72 -3.09 -20.95
CA ARG A 313 -2.94 -3.58 -22.09
C ARG A 313 -3.23 -5.06 -22.42
N LYS A 314 -3.44 -5.91 -21.41
CA LYS A 314 -3.77 -7.34 -21.61
C LYS A 314 -5.08 -7.53 -22.40
N TYR A 315 -6.01 -6.60 -22.26
CA TYR A 315 -7.33 -6.61 -22.91
C TYR A 315 -7.39 -5.65 -24.12
N GLY A 316 -6.26 -5.01 -24.44
CA GLY A 316 -6.16 -3.99 -25.48
C GLY A 316 -7.09 -2.80 -25.26
N VAL A 317 -7.47 -2.49 -24.02
CA VAL A 317 -8.39 -1.37 -23.71
C VAL A 317 -7.58 -0.07 -23.62
N PRO A 318 -7.93 0.99 -24.38
CA PRO A 318 -7.24 2.27 -24.32
C PRO A 318 -7.41 2.96 -22.95
N VAL A 319 -6.34 3.59 -22.47
CA VAL A 319 -6.29 4.26 -21.16
C VAL A 319 -6.10 5.76 -21.34
N LEU A 320 -7.02 6.55 -20.81
CA LEU A 320 -7.02 8.00 -20.86
C LEU A 320 -6.65 8.55 -19.47
N GLY A 321 -5.59 9.35 -19.39
CA GLY A 321 -5.16 10.02 -18.16
C GLY A 321 -5.73 11.43 -18.02
N ILE A 322 -6.21 11.77 -16.82
CA ILE A 322 -6.59 13.14 -16.42
C ILE A 322 -5.81 13.51 -15.17
N CYS A 323 -5.17 14.67 -15.15
CA CYS A 323 -4.29 15.07 -14.05
C CYS A 323 -4.40 16.55 -13.71
N GLY A 324 -3.90 16.97 -12.55
CA GLY A 324 -3.75 18.40 -12.23
C GLY A 324 -2.62 19.04 -13.03
N GLY A 325 -1.39 18.55 -12.85
CA GLY A 325 -0.21 18.95 -13.62
C GLY A 325 0.23 17.87 -14.60
N LYS A 326 0.64 18.25 -15.82
CA LYS A 326 1.19 17.33 -16.83
C LYS A 326 2.58 17.78 -17.27
N GLU A 327 3.57 16.95 -16.98
CA GLU A 327 4.98 17.19 -17.36
C GLU A 327 5.53 16.11 -18.29
N LEU A 328 4.91 14.91 -18.29
CA LEU A 328 5.30 13.84 -19.21
C LEU A 328 5.15 14.24 -20.68
N THR A 329 6.19 13.92 -21.43
CA THR A 329 6.25 13.96 -22.89
C THR A 329 5.42 12.84 -23.52
N ALA A 330 5.18 12.93 -24.84
CA ALA A 330 4.43 11.90 -25.55
C ALA A 330 5.09 10.51 -25.45
N ASN A 331 6.42 10.43 -25.56
CA ASN A 331 7.15 9.16 -25.46
C ASN A 331 7.01 8.54 -24.06
N GLU A 332 7.07 9.35 -23.02
CA GLU A 332 6.90 8.89 -21.63
C GLU A 332 5.47 8.40 -21.35
N LEU A 333 4.46 9.03 -21.96
CA LEU A 333 3.08 8.54 -21.91
C LEU A 333 2.94 7.16 -22.59
N ASP A 334 3.58 6.99 -23.75
CA ASP A 334 3.59 5.71 -24.47
C ASP A 334 4.30 4.61 -23.66
N GLU A 335 5.43 4.92 -23.02
CA GLU A 335 6.16 4.02 -22.11
C GLU A 335 5.27 3.57 -20.95
N LEU A 336 4.56 4.51 -20.33
CA LEU A 336 3.61 4.22 -19.25
C LEU A 336 2.40 3.41 -19.74
N GLY A 337 2.07 3.47 -21.03
CA GLY A 337 0.93 2.80 -21.65
C GLY A 337 -0.36 3.61 -21.64
N LEU A 338 -0.28 4.93 -21.43
CA LEU A 338 -1.41 5.83 -21.60
C LEU A 338 -1.64 6.11 -23.09
N THR A 339 -2.87 5.94 -23.56
CA THR A 339 -3.28 6.31 -24.92
C THR A 339 -3.24 7.82 -25.11
N ALA A 340 -3.63 8.58 -24.09
CA ALA A 340 -3.52 10.04 -24.06
C ALA A 340 -3.61 10.55 -22.62
N ALA A 341 -3.06 11.73 -22.35
CA ALA A 341 -3.16 12.38 -21.04
C ALA A 341 -3.43 13.89 -21.13
N PHE A 342 -4.31 14.38 -20.26
CA PHE A 342 -4.82 15.74 -20.25
C PHE A 342 -4.72 16.36 -18.86
N SER A 343 -4.39 17.65 -18.81
CA SER A 343 -4.57 18.42 -17.59
C SER A 343 -6.05 18.78 -17.44
N ALA A 344 -6.59 18.66 -16.24
CA ALA A 344 -7.92 19.14 -15.88
C ALA A 344 -7.95 20.67 -15.77
N VAL A 345 -6.81 21.30 -15.47
CA VAL A 345 -6.70 22.74 -15.24
C VAL A 345 -6.98 23.51 -16.54
N GLN A 346 -7.99 24.39 -16.51
CA GLN A 346 -8.54 25.06 -17.70
C GLN A 346 -7.76 26.31 -18.14
N GLY A 347 -6.76 26.74 -17.37
CA GLY A 347 -5.94 27.92 -17.67
C GLY A 347 -5.02 28.30 -16.51
N PRO A 348 -4.22 29.37 -16.65
CA PRO A 348 -3.34 29.84 -15.57
C PRO A 348 -4.15 30.19 -14.32
N CYS A 349 -3.89 29.51 -13.22
CA CYS A 349 -4.47 29.78 -11.91
C CYS A 349 -3.50 29.38 -10.80
N SER A 350 -3.72 29.90 -9.61
CA SER A 350 -3.03 29.44 -8.41
C SER A 350 -3.52 28.05 -7.99
N LEU A 351 -2.72 27.34 -7.20
CA LEU A 351 -3.12 26.06 -6.61
C LEU A 351 -4.34 26.20 -5.70
N GLN A 352 -4.46 27.33 -4.97
CA GLN A 352 -5.59 27.63 -4.11
C GLN A 352 -6.90 27.80 -4.89
N GLU A 353 -6.83 28.30 -6.13
CA GLU A 353 -7.99 28.39 -7.03
C GLU A 353 -8.31 27.04 -7.71
N ALA A 354 -7.27 26.25 -8.00
CA ALA A 354 -7.42 24.97 -8.70
C ALA A 354 -8.06 23.89 -7.81
N ILE A 355 -7.62 23.77 -6.56
CA ILE A 355 -8.05 22.72 -5.63
C ILE A 355 -9.58 22.65 -5.53
N PRO A 356 -10.31 23.73 -5.19
CA PRO A 356 -11.76 23.68 -5.02
C PRO A 356 -12.54 23.31 -6.29
N ARG A 357 -11.93 23.44 -7.47
CA ARG A 357 -12.55 23.19 -8.78
C ARG A 357 -12.15 21.86 -9.40
N THR A 358 -11.34 21.06 -8.71
CA THR A 358 -10.76 19.82 -9.27
C THR A 358 -11.83 18.88 -9.80
N THR A 359 -12.91 18.64 -9.05
CA THR A 359 -14.00 17.73 -9.47
C THR A 359 -14.78 18.27 -10.66
N GLU A 360 -15.11 19.57 -10.66
CA GLU A 360 -15.74 20.27 -11.79
C GLU A 360 -14.90 20.16 -13.07
N TRP A 361 -13.59 20.40 -12.95
CA TRP A 361 -12.67 20.40 -14.07
C TRP A 361 -12.38 19.01 -14.61
N VAL A 362 -12.27 18.00 -13.74
CA VAL A 362 -12.16 16.60 -14.17
C VAL A 362 -13.41 16.15 -14.91
N GLU A 363 -14.60 16.54 -14.44
CA GLU A 363 -15.86 16.28 -15.14
C GLU A 363 -15.90 16.95 -16.52
N GLU A 364 -15.54 18.23 -16.62
CA GLU A 364 -15.57 18.98 -17.88
C GLU A 364 -14.51 18.46 -18.87
N THR A 365 -13.30 18.16 -18.42
CA THR A 365 -12.28 17.53 -19.27
C THR A 365 -12.75 16.17 -19.76
N THR A 366 -13.34 15.34 -18.89
CA THR A 366 -13.93 14.05 -19.30
C THR A 366 -15.02 14.25 -20.36
N LEU A 367 -15.92 15.22 -20.18
CA LEU A 367 -16.94 15.56 -21.17
C LEU A 367 -16.32 15.90 -22.54
N GLN A 368 -15.29 16.74 -22.59
CA GLN A 368 -14.66 17.13 -23.85
C GLN A 368 -13.99 15.94 -24.55
N LEU A 369 -13.32 15.06 -23.78
CA LEU A 369 -12.73 13.84 -24.32
C LEU A 369 -13.78 12.93 -24.95
N PHE A 370 -14.89 12.68 -24.27
CA PHE A 370 -15.92 11.79 -24.81
C PHE A 370 -16.71 12.44 -25.96
N ARG A 371 -16.79 13.77 -26.03
CA ARG A 371 -17.29 14.47 -27.24
C ARG A 371 -16.39 14.23 -28.45
N LEU A 372 -15.06 14.25 -28.25
CA LEU A 372 -14.11 13.91 -29.30
C LEU A 372 -14.28 12.44 -29.73
N VAL A 373 -14.35 11.50 -28.79
CA VAL A 373 -14.63 10.08 -29.08
C VAL A 373 -15.93 9.91 -29.88
N ARG A 374 -16.97 10.68 -29.57
CA ARG A 374 -18.22 10.66 -30.34
C ARG A 374 -18.04 11.17 -31.77
N ALA A 375 -17.24 12.22 -31.94
CA ALA A 375 -17.00 12.84 -33.24
C ALA A 375 -16.18 11.95 -34.19
N THR A 376 -15.34 11.05 -33.67
CA THR A 376 -14.59 10.09 -34.50
C THR A 376 -15.44 8.93 -35.01
N GLY A 377 -16.71 8.82 -34.59
CA GLY A 377 -17.59 7.71 -34.96
C GLY A 377 -17.23 6.41 -34.24
N PHE A 378 -16.59 6.48 -33.07
CA PHE A 378 -16.27 5.29 -32.27
C PHE A 378 -17.53 4.43 -32.03
N THR A 379 -17.38 3.13 -32.27
CA THR A 379 -18.40 2.12 -31.98
C THR A 379 -17.92 1.27 -30.81
N SER A 380 -18.82 1.09 -29.83
CA SER A 380 -18.63 0.22 -28.67
C SER A 380 -18.18 -1.17 -29.10
N ARG A 381 -17.26 -1.80 -28.36
CA ARG A 381 -16.77 -3.16 -28.63
C ARG A 381 -17.86 -4.23 -28.53
N HIS A 382 -18.98 -3.88 -27.90
CA HIS A 382 -20.17 -4.72 -27.71
C HIS A 382 -21.44 -3.92 -27.96
#